data_AF-A0A6V7L1U3-F1
#
_entry.id   AF-A0A6V7L1U3-F1
#
_cell.length_a   1.000
_cell.length_b   1.000
_cell.length_c   1.000
_cell.angle_alpha   90.00
_cell.angle_beta   90.00
_cell.angle_gamma   90.00
#
_symmetry.space_group_name_H-M   'P 1'
#
loop_
_entity.id
_entity.type
_entity.pdbx_description
1 polymer ?
#
loop_
_entity_poly.entity_id
_entity_poly.type
_entity_poly.pdbx_seq_one_letter_code
_entity_poly.pdbx_strand_id
1 'polypeptide(L)' 'GDPPVLLTGNGAPISNKTASLTAGPRGPILLQDFVYLDEQSHFNRERIPERVVHAKGA' A
#
# COMPACT_ATOMS: atom_id res chain seq x y z
N GLY A 1 2.48 -6.92 -25.07
CA GLY A 1 1.37 -6.09 -24.58
C GLY A 1 1.91 -5.16 -23.54
N ASP A 2 1.30 -3.98 -23.37
CA ASP A 2 1.75 -2.98 -22.40
C ASP A 2 1.58 -3.48 -20.95
N PRO A 3 2.45 -3.07 -20.02
CA PRO A 3 2.30 -3.44 -18.61
C PRO A 3 1.01 -2.86 -18.02
N PRO A 4 0.36 -3.57 -17.07
CA PRO A 4 -0.84 -3.07 -16.41
C PRO A 4 -0.55 -1.80 -15.61
N VAL A 5 -1.50 -0.87 -15.61
CA VAL A 5 -1.46 0.34 -14.78
C VAL A 5 -1.61 -0.05 -13.31
N LEU A 6 -0.78 0.51 -12.44
CA LEU A 6 -0.91 0.33 -10.99
C LEU A 6 -2.10 1.12 -10.47
N LEU A 7 -2.94 0.46 -9.67
CA LEU A 7 -4.16 1.05 -9.11
C LEU A 7 -4.12 0.97 -7.57
N THR A 8 -4.80 1.90 -6.91
CA THR A 8 -5.15 1.79 -5.48
C THR A 8 -6.23 0.73 -5.25
N GLY A 9 -6.49 0.39 -3.99
CA GLY A 9 -7.54 -0.57 -3.62
C GLY A 9 -8.95 -0.18 -4.07
N ASN A 10 -9.20 1.11 -4.30
CA ASN A 10 -10.46 1.63 -4.87
C ASN A 10 -10.43 1.84 -6.40
N GLY A 11 -9.36 1.43 -7.09
CA GLY A 11 -9.25 1.46 -8.55
C GLY A 11 -8.75 2.78 -9.16
N ALA A 12 -8.26 3.72 -8.36
CA ALA A 12 -7.67 4.96 -8.89
C ALA A 12 -6.24 4.71 -9.43
N PRO A 13 -5.87 5.27 -10.59
CA PRO A 13 -4.54 5.07 -11.16
C PRO A 13 -3.46 5.76 -10.33
N ILE A 14 -2.33 5.07 -10.15
CA ILE A 14 -1.16 5.57 -9.42
C ILE A 14 -0.14 6.12 -10.43
N SER A 15 0.20 7.41 -10.31
CA SER A 15 1.15 8.08 -11.20
C SER A 15 2.61 7.86 -10.81
N ASN A 16 2.93 7.85 -9.51
CA ASN A 16 4.27 7.61 -8.98
C ASN A 16 4.18 6.73 -7.72
N LYS A 17 4.87 5.58 -7.74
CA LYS A 17 4.86 4.58 -6.66
C LYS A 17 6.17 4.54 -5.85
N THR A 18 7.18 5.33 -6.22
CA THR A 18 8.51 5.31 -5.60
C THR A 18 8.78 6.50 -4.69
N ALA A 19 7.78 7.37 -4.48
CA ALA A 19 7.88 8.54 -3.60
C ALA A 19 6.55 8.84 -2.90
N SER A 20 6.64 9.38 -1.69
CA SER A 20 5.50 9.93 -0.95
C SER A 20 5.27 11.41 -1.26
N LEU A 21 4.04 11.86 -1.11
CA LEU A 21 3.66 13.26 -1.20
C LEU A 21 4.08 14.02 0.08
N THR A 22 4.92 15.03 -0.10
CA THR A 22 5.56 15.78 0.98
C THR A 22 5.37 17.29 0.80
N ALA A 23 5.51 18.07 1.88
CA ALA A 23 5.54 19.54 1.85
C ALA A 23 6.89 20.06 1.29
N GLY A 24 7.13 19.80 -0.01
CA GLY A 24 8.39 20.07 -0.69
C GLY A 24 9.40 18.91 -0.55
N PRO A 25 10.49 18.88 -1.35
CA PRO A 25 11.34 17.69 -1.52
C PRO A 25 12.02 17.13 -0.26
N ARG A 26 12.10 17.92 0.81
CA ARG A 26 12.65 17.52 2.13
C ARG A 26 11.72 17.89 3.28
N GLY A 27 10.44 18.15 2.97
CA GLY A 27 9.42 18.45 3.98
C GLY A 27 8.79 17.18 4.56
N PRO A 28 7.93 17.33 5.59
CA PRO A 28 7.17 16.22 6.14
C PRO A 28 6.19 15.63 5.11
N ILE A 29 5.82 14.36 5.31
CA ILE A 29 4.76 13.69 4.55
C ILE A 29 3.40 14.33 4.83
N LEU A 30 2.54 14.40 3.81
CA LEU A 30 1.20 14.94 3.93
C LEU A 30 0.17 13.83 4.20
N LEU A 31 -0.78 14.09 5.10
CA LEU A 31 -1.92 13.18 5.34
C LEU A 31 -2.81 13.01 4.09
N GLN A 32 -2.72 13.94 3.14
CA GLN A 32 -3.43 13.89 1.86
C GLN A 32 -2.90 12.81 0.91
N ASP A 33 -1.75 12.18 1.22
CA ASP A 33 -1.21 11.06 0.45
C ASP A 33 -2.05 9.79 0.63
N PHE A 34 -3.20 9.74 -0.03
CA PHE A 34 -4.13 8.62 0.11
C PHE A 34 -3.57 7.33 -0.51
N VAL A 35 -2.68 7.42 -1.51
CA VAL A 35 -2.02 6.25 -2.13
C VAL A 35 -1.10 5.56 -1.12
N TYR A 36 -0.28 6.35 -0.42
CA TYR A 36 0.57 5.83 0.66
C TYR A 36 -0.26 5.22 1.79
N LEU A 37 -1.30 5.93 2.24
CA LEU A 37 -2.16 5.45 3.33
C LEU A 37 -2.90 4.17 2.98
N ASP A 38 -3.41 4.05 1.76
CA ASP A 38 -4.08 2.84 1.26
C ASP A 38 -3.16 1.62 1.37
N GLU A 39 -1.97 1.71 0.77
CA GLU A 39 -0.98 0.63 0.78
C GLU A 39 -0.50 0.27 2.19
N GLN A 40 -0.12 1.26 2.99
CA GLN A 40 0.38 1.01 4.35
C GLN A 40 -0.73 0.42 5.24
N SER A 41 -1.98 0.86 5.06
CA SER A 41 -3.11 0.36 5.83
C SER A 41 -3.42 -1.11 5.54
N HIS A 42 -3.27 -1.51 4.27
CA HIS A 42 -3.41 -2.89 3.81
C HIS A 42 -2.27 -3.74 4.34
N PHE A 43 -1.01 -3.31 4.14
CA PHE A 43 0.18 -4.00 4.63
C PHE A 43 0.11 -4.28 6.15
N ASN A 44 -0.26 -3.26 6.93
CA ASN A 44 -0.40 -3.38 8.39
C ASN A 44 -1.45 -4.42 8.83
N ARG A 45 -2.34 -4.87 7.93
CA ARG A 45 -3.44 -5.80 8.18
C ARG A 45 -3.33 -7.10 7.39
N GLU A 46 -2.18 -7.41 6.81
CA GLU A 46 -1.99 -8.65 6.05
C GLU A 46 -2.06 -9.91 6.91
N ARG A 47 -1.75 -9.79 8.20
CA ARG A 47 -1.73 -10.94 9.10
C ARG A 47 -3.13 -11.19 9.65
N ILE A 48 -3.54 -12.45 9.54
CA ILE A 48 -4.71 -13.02 10.22
C ILE A 48 -4.23 -14.05 11.24
N PRO A 49 -5.05 -14.39 12.25
CA PRO A 49 -4.72 -15.46 13.18
C PRO A 49 -4.45 -16.78 12.44
N GLU A 50 -3.41 -17.48 12.88
CA GLU A 50 -3.12 -18.83 12.40
C GLU A 50 -4.12 -19.86 12.96
N ARG A 51 -4.18 -21.05 12.36
CA ARG A 51 -5.02 -22.13 12.90
C ARG A 51 -4.52 -22.52 14.30
N VAL A 52 -5.45 -22.72 15.24
CA VAL A 52 -5.16 -23.10 16.63
C VAL A 52 -4.29 -24.38 16.73
N VAL A 53 -4.41 -25.29 15.76
CA VAL A 53 -3.54 -26.46 15.60
C VAL A 53 -3.16 -26.64 14.13
N HIS A 54 -1.99 -27.23 13.88
CA HIS A 54 -1.46 -27.51 12.53
C HIS A 54 -1.39 -26.27 11.61
N ALA A 55 -0.94 -25.13 12.14
CA ALA A 55 -0.77 -23.89 11.37
C ALA A 55 0.22 -24.03 10.20
N LYS A 56 1.25 -24.86 10.36
CA LYS A 56 2.27 -25.13 9.34
C LYS A 56 1.90 -26.38 8.53
N GLY A 57 1.41 -26.18 7.31
CA GLY A 57 1.32 -27.21 6.26
C GLY A 57 2.39 -26.98 5.20
N ALA A 58 2.75 -28.04 4.45
CA ALA A 58 3.67 -27.97 3.31
C ALA A 58 3.04 -28.66 2.12
#